data_AF-A0A6P8TJH0-F1
#
_entry.id   AF-A0A6P8TJH0-F1
#
_cell.length_a   1.000
_cell.length_b   1.000
_cell.length_c   1.000
_cell.angle_alpha   90.00
_cell.angle_beta   90.00
_cell.angle_gamma   90.00
#
_symmetry.space_group_name_H-M   'P 1'
#
loop_
_entity.id
_entity.type
_entity.pdbx_description
1 polymer ?
#
loop_
_entity_poly.entity_id
_entity_poly.type
_entity_poly.pdbx_seq_one_letter_code
_entity_poly.pdbx_strand_id
1 'polypeptide(L)'
;MGNAQSYVVSSLSVCCVYIVYVHIYSSYKSLKTHVLYEERLPSFLFLYIKYLTKAVAQRTGFLSKETTNQPDVVYTLLNCRLHTPLLRSFCGAAGYGWDYPDSDYRDVPLCFLEVLCRRLLLTLITDQHFRLSPAGLVCVRQSLKTLQPVDELKKGPFSLQARVLQYRSLDVGVEVDVCLSAASRTGTPVWESVVTLLSGNKTHKICRNPSEREDTCQPGECVAENVTQVDLKVSRMSGLQSVWFFLLPPPALWLQIDHRPESLDAVCLHG
;
A
#
# COMPACT_ATOMS: atom_id res chain seq x y z
N MET A 1 -22.27 -27.61 35.85
CA MET A 1 -22.55 -27.40 34.41
C MET A 1 -21.35 -26.77 33.67
N GLY A 2 -20.13 -27.32 33.79
CA GLY A 2 -18.90 -26.71 33.24
C GLY A 2 -18.26 -27.42 32.03
N ASN A 3 -18.63 -28.68 31.74
CA ASN A 3 -17.94 -29.46 30.71
C ASN A 3 -18.42 -29.19 29.27
N ALA A 4 -19.73 -28.96 29.06
CA ALA A 4 -20.27 -28.79 27.71
C ALA A 4 -19.75 -27.51 27.01
N GLN A 5 -19.60 -26.40 27.75
CA GLN A 5 -19.01 -25.17 27.22
C GLN A 5 -17.54 -25.34 26.84
N SER A 6 -16.75 -26.09 27.62
CA SER A 6 -15.33 -26.32 27.33
C SER A 6 -15.11 -27.14 26.06
N TYR A 7 -15.94 -28.17 25.82
CA TYR A 7 -15.87 -28.97 24.59
C TYR A 7 -16.26 -28.18 23.34
N VAL A 8 -17.28 -27.31 23.43
CA VAL A 8 -17.70 -26.44 22.32
C VAL A 8 -16.62 -25.40 22.00
N VAL A 9 -16.00 -24.79 23.02
CA VAL A 9 -14.90 -23.83 22.82
C VAL A 9 -13.67 -24.52 22.23
N SER A 10 -13.35 -25.73 22.68
CA SER A 10 -12.21 -26.51 22.18
C SER A 10 -12.42 -26.94 20.72
N SER A 11 -13.62 -27.42 20.36
CA SER A 11 -13.92 -27.82 18.98
C SER A 11 -13.94 -26.62 18.02
N LEU A 12 -14.51 -25.49 18.46
CA LEU A 12 -14.46 -24.23 17.70
C LEU A 12 -13.02 -23.77 17.48
N SER A 13 -12.17 -23.83 18.51
CA SER A 13 -10.75 -23.48 18.41
C SER A 13 -10.02 -24.33 17.38
N VAL A 14 -10.18 -25.66 17.43
CA VAL A 14 -9.55 -26.59 16.46
C VAL A 14 -10.07 -26.34 15.04
N CYS A 15 -11.37 -26.11 14.86
CA CYS A 15 -11.96 -25.76 13.57
C CYS A 15 -11.40 -24.43 13.04
N CYS A 16 -11.27 -23.41 13.88
CA CYS A 16 -10.67 -22.12 13.50
C CYS A 16 -9.22 -22.29 13.05
N VAL A 17 -8.40 -23.03 13.80
CA VAL A 17 -7.00 -23.30 13.43
C VAL A 17 -6.93 -24.04 12.10
N TYR A 18 -7.80 -25.02 11.88
CA TYR A 18 -7.87 -25.76 10.62
C TYR A 18 -8.26 -24.87 9.44
N ILE A 19 -9.28 -24.03 9.59
CA ILE A 19 -9.71 -23.07 8.56
C ILE A 19 -8.57 -22.11 8.22
N VAL A 20 -7.88 -21.56 9.23
CA VAL A 20 -6.71 -20.69 9.04
C VAL A 20 -5.61 -21.42 8.28
N TYR A 21 -5.30 -22.67 8.66
CA TYR A 21 -4.30 -23.49 7.99
C TYR A 21 -4.64 -23.74 6.52
N VAL A 22 -5.89 -24.13 6.21
CA VAL A 22 -6.35 -24.34 4.83
C VAL A 22 -6.26 -23.05 4.01
N HIS A 23 -6.63 -21.90 4.59
CA HIS A 23 -6.49 -20.61 3.92
C HIS A 23 -5.04 -20.23 3.65
N ILE A 24 -4.14 -20.46 4.60
CA ILE A 24 -2.70 -20.23 4.44
C ILE A 24 -2.14 -21.13 3.35
N TYR A 25 -2.47 -22.43 3.37
CA TYR A 25 -1.98 -23.40 2.39
C TYR A 25 -2.50 -23.11 0.97
N SER A 26 -3.78 -22.76 0.83
CA SER A 26 -4.36 -22.37 -0.46
C SER A 26 -3.71 -21.09 -1.00
N SER A 27 -3.51 -20.08 -0.15
CA SER A 27 -2.83 -18.83 -0.52
C SER A 27 -1.39 -19.09 -0.95
N TYR A 28 -0.66 -19.94 -0.23
CA TYR A 28 0.69 -20.37 -0.58
C TYR A 28 0.73 -21.08 -1.93
N LYS A 29 -0.20 -22.01 -2.18
CA LYS A 29 -0.31 -22.72 -3.46
C LYS A 29 -0.57 -21.76 -4.63
N SER A 30 -1.38 -20.72 -4.42
CA SER A 30 -1.66 -19.73 -5.48
C SER A 30 -0.47 -18.80 -5.76
N LEU A 31 0.36 -18.51 -4.76
CA LEU A 31 1.53 -17.64 -4.91
C LEU A 31 2.65 -18.26 -5.73
N LYS A 32 2.67 -19.60 -5.85
CA LYS A 32 3.64 -20.32 -6.68
C LYS A 32 3.46 -20.00 -8.18
N THR A 33 2.29 -19.53 -8.58
CA THR A 33 2.02 -19.10 -9.95
C THR A 33 2.14 -17.58 -10.04
N HIS A 34 3.09 -17.07 -10.84
CA HIS A 34 3.23 -15.63 -11.17
C HIS A 34 1.99 -15.06 -11.88
N VAL A 35 1.10 -15.94 -12.35
CA VAL A 35 -0.21 -15.60 -12.90
C VAL A 35 -1.28 -15.94 -11.88
N LEU A 36 -2.01 -14.93 -11.41
CA LEU A 36 -3.08 -15.01 -10.44
C LEU A 36 -4.42 -14.77 -11.14
N TYR A 37 -5.47 -15.40 -10.63
CA TYR A 37 -6.85 -15.11 -11.01
C TYR A 37 -7.52 -14.36 -9.85
N GLU A 38 -8.49 -13.48 -10.13
CA GLU A 38 -9.17 -12.67 -9.10
C GLU A 38 -9.68 -13.52 -7.92
N GLU A 39 -10.27 -14.68 -8.21
CA GLU A 39 -10.78 -15.63 -7.21
C GLU A 39 -9.70 -16.36 -6.40
N ARG A 40 -8.45 -16.36 -6.88
CA ARG A 40 -7.31 -17.05 -6.26
C ARG A 40 -6.30 -16.10 -5.63
N LEU A 41 -6.62 -14.81 -5.52
CA LEU A 41 -5.73 -13.86 -4.85
C LEU A 41 -5.44 -14.28 -3.41
N PRO A 42 -4.17 -14.23 -2.96
CA PRO A 42 -3.82 -14.57 -1.59
C PRO A 42 -4.60 -13.70 -0.61
N SER A 43 -5.06 -14.33 0.47
CA SER A 43 -5.82 -13.63 1.51
C SER A 43 -4.98 -12.52 2.15
N PHE A 44 -5.65 -11.43 2.58
CA PHE A 44 -4.96 -10.34 3.27
C PHE A 44 -4.25 -10.81 4.55
N LEU A 45 -4.87 -11.73 5.31
CA LEU A 45 -4.27 -12.29 6.51
C LEU A 45 -2.97 -13.04 6.20
N PHE A 46 -2.97 -13.86 5.15
CA PHE A 46 -1.75 -14.56 4.72
C PHE A 46 -0.65 -13.57 4.29
N LEU A 47 -1.00 -12.57 3.50
CA LEU A 47 -0.06 -11.53 3.08
C LEU A 47 0.48 -10.72 4.28
N TYR A 48 -0.34 -10.48 5.29
CA TYR A 48 0.06 -9.82 6.52
C TYR A 48 1.03 -10.65 7.35
N ILE A 49 0.77 -11.95 7.51
CA ILE A 49 1.70 -12.88 8.17
C ILE A 49 3.03 -12.91 7.41
N LYS A 50 2.99 -13.03 6.07
CA LYS A 50 4.18 -13.02 5.21
C LYS A 50 4.94 -11.69 5.29
N TYR A 51 4.21 -10.58 5.39
CA TYR A 51 4.78 -9.26 5.61
C TYR A 51 5.53 -9.21 6.94
N LEU A 52 4.91 -9.67 8.02
CA LEU A 52 5.52 -9.63 9.36
C LEU A 52 6.74 -10.55 9.44
N THR A 53 6.65 -11.78 8.95
CA THR A 53 7.77 -12.72 8.95
C THR A 53 8.95 -12.16 8.15
N LYS A 54 8.70 -11.58 6.98
CA LYS A 54 9.76 -10.95 6.16
C LYS A 54 10.32 -9.68 6.80
N ALA A 55 9.46 -8.85 7.39
CA ALA A 55 9.88 -7.64 8.11
C ALA A 55 10.80 -7.96 9.29
N VAL A 56 10.56 -9.07 9.99
CA VAL A 56 11.41 -9.55 11.10
C VAL A 56 12.68 -10.21 10.57
N ALA A 57 12.61 -10.96 9.47
CA ALA A 57 13.76 -11.67 8.91
C ALA A 57 14.77 -10.75 8.20
N GLN A 58 14.31 -9.67 7.55
CA GLN A 58 15.15 -8.80 6.72
C GLN A 58 15.45 -7.45 7.37
N ARG A 59 16.74 -7.07 7.37
CA ARG A 59 17.17 -5.74 7.81
C ARG A 59 16.77 -4.66 6.81
N THR A 60 16.23 -3.56 7.31
CA THR A 60 15.88 -2.36 6.52
C THR A 60 17.14 -1.67 5.99
N GLY A 61 17.06 -1.11 4.78
CA GLY A 61 18.13 -0.31 4.19
C GLY A 61 19.24 -1.08 3.47
N PHE A 62 19.23 -2.41 3.52
CA PHE A 62 20.20 -3.24 2.82
C PHE A 62 19.52 -4.11 1.76
N LEU A 63 20.17 -4.25 0.60
CA LEU A 63 19.79 -5.23 -0.40
C LEU A 63 20.11 -6.64 0.14
N SER A 64 19.09 -7.50 0.18
CA SER A 64 19.32 -8.93 0.45
C SER A 64 20.23 -9.51 -0.63
N LYS A 65 21.28 -10.22 -0.20
CA LYS A 65 22.28 -10.84 -1.09
C LYS A 65 21.78 -12.10 -1.79
N GLU A 66 20.52 -12.47 -1.58
CA GLU A 66 19.92 -13.64 -2.23
C GLU A 66 19.76 -13.40 -3.74
N THR A 67 20.75 -13.93 -4.46
CA THR A 67 20.74 -14.39 -5.85
C THR A 67 20.74 -13.32 -6.95
N THR A 68 21.94 -13.14 -7.51
CA THR A 68 22.26 -12.36 -8.73
C THR A 68 21.62 -12.94 -10.01
N ASN A 69 21.05 -14.15 -9.96
CA ASN A 69 20.55 -14.91 -11.13
C ASN A 69 19.07 -15.34 -11.00
N GLN A 70 18.21 -14.52 -10.40
CA GLN A 70 16.80 -14.88 -10.18
C GLN A 70 15.82 -14.11 -11.07
N PRO A 71 14.67 -14.73 -11.40
CA PRO A 71 13.71 -14.23 -12.39
C PRO A 71 13.13 -12.88 -11.98
N ASP A 72 12.79 -12.06 -12.99
CA ASP A 72 12.07 -10.81 -12.79
C ASP A 72 10.82 -11.05 -11.94
N VAL A 73 10.72 -10.33 -10.81
CA VAL A 73 9.56 -10.44 -9.92
C VAL A 73 8.38 -9.76 -10.59
N VAL A 74 7.60 -10.56 -11.31
CA VAL A 74 6.40 -10.13 -12.02
C VAL A 74 5.21 -10.93 -11.52
N TYR A 75 4.15 -10.22 -11.17
CA TYR A 75 2.85 -10.82 -10.88
C TYR A 75 1.81 -10.24 -11.82
N THR A 76 1.05 -11.11 -12.46
CA THR A 76 -0.04 -10.73 -13.37
C THR A 76 -1.35 -11.29 -12.83
N LEU A 77 -2.32 -10.42 -12.60
CA LEU A 77 -3.68 -10.77 -12.24
C LEU A 77 -4.55 -10.73 -13.49
N LEU A 78 -5.21 -11.85 -13.80
CA LEU A 78 -6.08 -12.00 -14.96
C LEU A 78 -7.56 -11.95 -14.56
N ASN A 79 -8.40 -11.62 -15.55
CA ASN A 79 -9.86 -11.59 -15.44
C ASN A 79 -10.38 -10.65 -14.35
N CYS A 80 -9.68 -9.54 -14.10
CA CYS A 80 -10.13 -8.51 -13.18
C CYS A 80 -11.43 -7.87 -13.67
N ARG A 81 -12.34 -7.59 -12.74
CA ARG A 81 -13.53 -6.77 -13.01
C ARG A 81 -13.55 -5.55 -12.11
N LEU A 82 -14.09 -4.46 -12.66
CA LEU A 82 -14.24 -3.22 -11.92
C LEU A 82 -15.47 -3.34 -11.00
N HIS A 83 -15.24 -3.42 -9.70
CA HIS A 83 -16.32 -3.48 -8.71
C HIS A 83 -16.83 -2.07 -8.40
N THR A 84 -18.04 -1.77 -8.88
CA THR A 84 -18.78 -0.52 -8.59
C THR A 84 -18.80 -0.14 -7.10
N PRO A 85 -19.04 -1.04 -6.12
CA PRO A 85 -19.05 -0.64 -4.71
C PRO A 85 -17.67 -0.18 -4.20
N LEU A 86 -16.58 -0.78 -4.68
CA LEU A 86 -15.22 -0.34 -4.34
C LEU A 86 -14.90 1.02 -4.96
N LEU A 87 -15.32 1.23 -6.22
CA LEU A 87 -15.17 2.53 -6.88
C LEU A 87 -15.96 3.62 -6.16
N ARG A 88 -17.22 3.35 -5.78
CA ARG A 88 -18.06 4.30 -5.01
C ARG A 88 -17.43 4.65 -3.66
N SER A 89 -16.93 3.64 -2.94
CA SER A 89 -16.23 3.85 -1.66
C SER A 89 -14.98 4.72 -1.84
N PHE A 90 -14.18 4.44 -2.87
CA PHE A 90 -13.01 5.26 -3.19
C PHE A 90 -13.39 6.70 -3.51
N CYS A 91 -14.40 6.90 -4.34
CA CYS A 91 -14.81 8.24 -4.79
C CYS A 91 -15.42 9.07 -3.67
N GLY A 92 -16.22 8.45 -2.80
CA GLY A 92 -16.69 9.08 -1.57
C GLY A 92 -15.55 9.47 -0.63
N ALA A 93 -14.53 8.61 -0.47
CA ALA A 93 -13.39 8.89 0.39
C ALA A 93 -12.42 9.94 -0.19
N ALA A 94 -12.26 9.96 -1.52
CA ALA A 94 -11.36 10.88 -2.22
C ALA A 94 -12.02 12.23 -2.58
N GLY A 95 -13.31 12.41 -2.26
CA GLY A 95 -14.01 13.68 -2.46
C GLY A 95 -14.56 13.91 -3.86
N TYR A 96 -14.67 12.87 -4.70
CA TYR A 96 -15.28 12.94 -6.03
C TYR A 96 -16.82 13.05 -6.00
N GLY A 97 -17.43 12.91 -4.82
CA GLY A 97 -18.88 12.91 -4.62
C GLY A 97 -19.41 11.51 -4.27
N TRP A 98 -20.51 11.47 -3.52
CA TRP A 98 -21.16 10.22 -3.11
C TRP A 98 -22.02 9.61 -4.24
N ASP A 99 -22.47 10.44 -5.18
CA ASP A 99 -23.19 10.09 -6.41
C ASP A 99 -22.29 9.41 -7.46
N TYR A 100 -20.98 9.43 -7.25
CA TYR A 100 -20.01 8.78 -8.11
C TYR A 100 -19.91 7.28 -7.75
N PRO A 101 -20.04 6.30 -8.67
CA PRO A 101 -19.97 6.40 -10.13
C PRO A 101 -21.32 6.19 -10.85
N ASP A 102 -22.46 6.53 -10.24
CA ASP A 102 -23.79 6.01 -10.65
C ASP A 102 -24.31 6.55 -12.00
N SER A 103 -23.59 7.48 -12.61
CA SER A 103 -23.81 7.93 -13.98
C SER A 103 -22.87 7.19 -14.95
N ASP A 104 -23.43 6.54 -15.97
CA ASP A 104 -22.69 5.79 -17.00
C ASP A 104 -21.60 6.60 -17.72
N TYR A 105 -21.69 7.93 -17.68
CA TYR A 105 -20.82 8.89 -18.38
C TYR A 105 -19.62 9.39 -17.57
N ARG A 106 -19.39 8.91 -16.34
CA ARG A 106 -18.27 9.39 -15.51
C ARG A 106 -17.03 8.51 -15.66
N ASP A 107 -15.93 9.12 -16.09
CA ASP A 107 -14.64 8.47 -16.31
C ASP A 107 -13.99 7.99 -15.01
N VAL A 108 -13.52 6.73 -14.96
CA VAL A 108 -12.87 6.16 -13.76
C VAL A 108 -11.66 7.01 -13.33
N PRO A 109 -11.50 7.34 -12.03
CA PRO A 109 -10.37 8.13 -11.57
C PRO A 109 -9.04 7.39 -11.79
N LEU A 110 -8.03 8.09 -12.28
CA LEU A 110 -6.73 7.49 -12.61
C LEU A 110 -6.07 6.79 -11.42
N CYS A 111 -6.19 7.40 -10.23
CA CYS A 111 -5.62 6.86 -8.99
C CYS A 111 -6.37 5.64 -8.45
N PHE A 112 -7.58 5.35 -8.95
CA PHE A 112 -8.33 4.16 -8.52
C PHE A 112 -7.63 2.86 -8.94
N LEU A 113 -6.93 2.86 -10.07
CA LEU A 113 -6.22 1.67 -10.54
C LEU A 113 -5.07 1.25 -9.61
N GLU A 114 -4.51 2.20 -8.86
CA GLU A 114 -3.51 1.92 -7.84
C GLU A 114 -4.09 1.16 -6.65
N VAL A 115 -5.33 1.52 -6.28
CA VAL A 115 -6.08 0.81 -5.25
C VAL A 115 -6.31 -0.65 -5.67
N LEU A 116 -6.67 -0.89 -6.93
CA LEU A 116 -6.84 -2.24 -7.45
C LEU A 116 -5.52 -3.03 -7.44
N CYS A 117 -4.41 -2.36 -7.79
CA CYS A 117 -3.08 -2.96 -7.80
C CYS A 117 -2.51 -3.20 -6.40
N ARG A 118 -3.09 -2.66 -5.32
CA ARG A 118 -2.53 -2.75 -3.96
C ARG A 118 -2.29 -4.16 -3.47
N ARG A 119 -3.22 -5.10 -3.73
CA ARG A 119 -3.04 -6.51 -3.35
C ARG A 119 -1.89 -7.15 -4.13
N LEU A 120 -1.74 -6.78 -5.40
CA LEU A 120 -0.68 -7.26 -6.28
C LEU A 120 0.68 -6.71 -5.84
N LEU A 121 0.74 -5.42 -5.50
CA LEU A 121 1.91 -4.77 -4.92
C LEU A 121 2.30 -5.42 -3.59
N LEU A 122 1.34 -5.68 -2.69
CA LEU A 122 1.60 -6.36 -1.42
C LEU A 122 2.15 -7.79 -1.65
N THR A 123 1.62 -8.49 -2.64
CA THR A 123 2.11 -9.82 -3.06
C THR A 123 3.57 -9.73 -3.53
N LEU A 124 3.88 -8.72 -4.34
CA LEU A 124 5.22 -8.46 -4.89
C LEU A 124 6.23 -8.10 -3.79
N ILE A 125 5.94 -7.16 -2.89
CA ILE A 125 6.90 -6.75 -1.85
C ILE A 125 7.13 -7.85 -0.79
N THR A 126 6.14 -8.71 -0.57
CA THR A 126 6.26 -9.85 0.33
C THR A 126 6.84 -11.08 -0.37
N ASP A 127 7.18 -11.01 -1.66
CA ASP A 127 7.76 -12.13 -2.37
C ASP A 127 9.15 -12.52 -1.86
N GLN A 128 9.53 -13.79 -2.00
CA GLN A 128 10.86 -14.27 -1.58
C GLN A 128 11.98 -13.61 -2.39
N HIS A 129 11.74 -13.29 -3.66
CA HIS A 129 12.73 -12.69 -4.55
C HIS A 129 12.79 -11.15 -4.46
N PHE A 130 11.85 -10.51 -3.76
CA PHE A 130 11.92 -9.07 -3.53
C PHE A 130 13.01 -8.74 -2.50
N ARG A 131 14.00 -7.95 -2.93
CA ARG A 131 15.31 -7.82 -2.26
C ARG A 131 15.35 -6.84 -1.09
N LEU A 132 14.25 -6.13 -0.83
CA LEU A 132 14.16 -5.16 0.27
C LEU A 132 13.21 -5.66 1.36
N SER A 133 13.51 -5.26 2.59
CA SER A 133 12.57 -5.45 3.69
C SER A 133 11.28 -4.67 3.39
N PRO A 134 10.10 -5.28 3.51
CA PRO A 134 8.83 -4.58 3.28
C PRO A 134 8.51 -3.58 4.41
N ALA A 135 9.25 -3.64 5.52
CA ALA A 135 9.13 -2.68 6.61
C ALA A 135 9.89 -1.38 6.31
N GLY A 136 9.23 -0.24 6.56
CA GLY A 136 9.85 1.07 6.41
C GLY A 136 10.07 1.52 4.97
N LEU A 137 9.41 0.88 3.99
CA LEU A 137 9.35 1.37 2.62
C LEU A 137 8.50 2.65 2.56
N VAL A 138 9.07 3.69 1.96
CA VAL A 138 8.39 4.98 1.77
C VAL A 138 8.29 5.27 0.29
N CYS A 139 7.10 5.63 -0.20
CA CYS A 139 6.94 6.13 -1.57
C CYS A 139 7.59 7.52 -1.66
N VAL A 140 8.62 7.65 -2.49
CA VAL A 140 9.36 8.91 -2.68
C VAL A 140 9.04 9.57 -4.01
N ARG A 141 8.60 8.78 -4.99
CA ARG A 141 8.21 9.27 -6.31
C ARG A 141 7.15 8.37 -6.89
N GLN A 142 6.23 8.98 -7.62
CA GLN A 142 5.21 8.29 -8.37
C GLN A 142 5.00 9.01 -9.69
N SER A 143 4.96 8.27 -10.79
CA SER A 143 4.64 8.80 -12.11
C SER A 143 3.57 7.93 -12.75
N LEU A 144 2.52 8.57 -13.23
CA LEU A 144 1.36 7.90 -13.82
C LEU A 144 1.26 8.26 -15.29
N LYS A 145 0.97 7.25 -16.12
CA LYS A 145 0.82 7.37 -17.56
C LYS A 145 -0.46 6.68 -18.01
N THR A 146 -1.30 7.42 -18.71
CA THR A 146 -2.44 6.87 -19.43
C THR A 146 -2.05 6.64 -20.90
N LEU A 147 -2.34 5.45 -21.41
CA LEU A 147 -2.06 5.05 -22.79
C LEU A 147 -3.35 4.96 -23.60
N GLN A 148 -4.45 4.60 -22.94
CA GLN A 148 -5.81 4.61 -23.47
C GLN A 148 -6.75 5.19 -22.39
N PRO A 149 -7.98 5.58 -22.75
CA PRO A 149 -8.99 5.96 -21.75
C PRO A 149 -9.21 4.84 -20.73
N VAL A 150 -9.24 5.17 -19.45
CA VAL A 150 -9.40 4.16 -18.38
C VAL A 150 -10.74 3.43 -18.47
N ASP A 151 -11.74 4.06 -19.09
CA ASP A 151 -13.05 3.44 -19.33
C ASP A 151 -13.01 2.24 -20.28
N GLU A 152 -11.92 2.03 -21.02
CA GLU A 152 -11.69 0.76 -21.73
C GLU A 152 -11.73 -0.45 -20.77
N LEU A 153 -11.36 -0.26 -19.50
CA LEU A 153 -11.41 -1.29 -18.46
C LEU A 153 -12.84 -1.60 -17.99
N LYS A 154 -13.82 -0.71 -18.23
CA LYS A 154 -15.24 -0.99 -17.96
C LYS A 154 -15.85 -1.93 -18.99
N LYS A 155 -15.29 -1.99 -20.21
CA LYS A 155 -15.87 -2.73 -21.34
C LYS A 155 -15.75 -4.25 -21.25
N GLY A 156 -15.08 -4.78 -20.22
CA GLY A 156 -14.92 -6.22 -20.03
C GLY A 156 -13.87 -6.57 -18.99
N PRO A 157 -13.53 -7.87 -18.88
CA PRO A 157 -12.45 -8.31 -18.01
C PRO A 157 -11.12 -7.72 -18.48
N PHE A 158 -10.29 -7.29 -17.55
CA PHE A 158 -8.96 -6.74 -17.83
C PHE A 158 -7.90 -7.48 -17.01
N SER A 159 -6.63 -7.16 -17.25
CA SER A 159 -5.51 -7.69 -16.45
C SER A 159 -4.77 -6.56 -15.74
N LEU A 160 -4.25 -6.87 -14.56
CA LEU A 160 -3.36 -6.00 -13.80
C LEU A 160 -1.99 -6.69 -13.68
N GLN A 161 -0.92 -5.92 -13.70
CA GLN A 161 0.42 -6.45 -13.52
C GLN A 161 1.20 -5.56 -12.55
N ALA A 162 2.02 -6.18 -11.71
CA ALA A 162 3.02 -5.52 -10.91
C ALA A 162 4.38 -6.16 -11.20
N ARG A 163 5.38 -5.35 -11.50
CA ARG A 163 6.74 -5.79 -11.80
C ARG A 163 7.78 -4.92 -11.11
N VAL A 164 8.86 -5.54 -10.62
CA VAL A 164 10.04 -4.79 -10.20
C VAL A 164 10.82 -4.39 -11.46
N LEU A 165 11.14 -3.10 -11.60
CA LEU A 165 11.93 -2.58 -12.70
C LEU A 165 13.43 -2.60 -12.36
N GLN A 166 13.81 -1.93 -11.28
CA GLN A 166 15.22 -1.78 -10.91
C GLN A 166 15.39 -1.47 -9.43
N TYR A 167 16.56 -1.80 -8.91
CA TYR A 167 17.02 -1.40 -7.57
C TYR A 167 18.18 -0.41 -7.72
N ARG A 168 18.14 0.67 -6.95
CA ARG A 168 19.15 1.74 -6.98
C ARG A 168 19.66 1.99 -5.56
N SER A 169 20.94 1.74 -5.31
CA SER A 169 21.58 2.06 -4.03
C SER A 169 21.95 3.54 -3.99
N LEU A 170 21.58 4.22 -2.90
CA LEU A 170 21.85 5.63 -2.64
C LEU A 170 22.52 5.79 -1.27
N ASP A 171 23.07 6.96 -0.98
CA ASP A 171 23.70 7.23 0.33
C ASP A 171 22.69 7.12 1.49
N VAL A 172 21.43 7.50 1.23
CA VAL A 172 20.34 7.50 2.21
C VAL A 172 19.66 6.13 2.40
N GLY A 173 19.97 5.14 1.56
CA GLY A 173 19.31 3.83 1.56
C GLY A 173 19.21 3.21 0.18
N VAL A 174 18.19 2.39 -0.05
CA VAL A 174 17.99 1.72 -1.34
C VAL A 174 16.62 2.03 -1.90
N GLU A 175 16.57 2.51 -3.14
CA GLU A 175 15.36 2.67 -3.92
C GLU A 175 15.04 1.42 -4.73
N VAL A 176 13.75 1.15 -4.91
CA VAL A 176 13.24 0.19 -5.89
C VAL A 176 12.14 0.85 -6.70
N ASP A 177 12.21 0.70 -8.02
CA ASP A 177 11.15 1.13 -8.91
C ASP A 177 10.24 -0.07 -9.21
N VAL A 178 8.95 0.11 -8.96
CA VAL A 178 7.91 -0.89 -9.21
C VAL A 178 6.93 -0.32 -10.23
N CYS A 179 6.73 -1.04 -11.33
CA CYS A 179 5.73 -0.69 -12.32
C CYS A 179 4.45 -1.48 -12.05
N LEU A 180 3.34 -0.74 -11.97
CA LEU A 180 1.97 -1.23 -11.94
C LEU A 180 1.37 -0.92 -13.31
N SER A 181 0.72 -1.88 -13.94
CA SER A 181 0.08 -1.66 -15.23
C SER A 181 -1.27 -2.34 -15.33
N ALA A 182 -2.12 -1.79 -16.19
CA ALA A 182 -3.42 -2.36 -16.53
C ALA A 182 -3.52 -2.52 -18.04
N ALA A 183 -3.99 -3.68 -18.48
CA ALA A 183 -4.24 -3.96 -19.88
C ALA A 183 -5.70 -4.38 -20.10
N SER A 184 -6.30 -3.91 -21.18
CA SER A 184 -7.70 -4.16 -21.54
C SER A 184 -7.98 -5.63 -21.84
N ARG A 185 -9.24 -5.97 -22.13
CA ARG A 185 -9.65 -7.31 -22.58
C ARG A 185 -8.92 -7.82 -23.83
N THR A 186 -8.38 -6.92 -24.65
CA THR A 186 -7.60 -7.27 -25.86
C THR A 186 -6.10 -7.33 -25.60
N GLY A 187 -5.67 -7.16 -24.34
CA GLY A 187 -4.26 -7.10 -23.97
C GLY A 187 -3.57 -5.78 -24.30
N THR A 188 -4.32 -4.74 -24.71
CA THR A 188 -3.73 -3.42 -24.97
C THR A 188 -3.45 -2.70 -23.66
N PRO A 189 -2.26 -2.11 -23.48
CA PRO A 189 -1.94 -1.39 -22.26
C PRO A 189 -2.79 -0.11 -22.20
N VAL A 190 -3.51 0.07 -21.09
CA VAL A 190 -4.40 1.22 -20.86
C VAL A 190 -3.75 2.23 -19.92
N TRP A 191 -3.06 1.73 -18.91
CA TRP A 191 -2.54 2.55 -17.81
C TRP A 191 -1.27 1.94 -17.23
N GLU A 192 -0.37 2.81 -16.77
CA GLU A 192 0.87 2.44 -16.10
C GLU A 192 1.15 3.45 -14.97
N SER A 193 1.60 2.97 -13.81
CA SER A 193 2.12 3.77 -12.71
C SER A 193 3.44 3.19 -12.25
N VAL A 194 4.47 4.03 -12.24
CA VAL A 194 5.80 3.67 -11.72
C VAL A 194 5.94 4.32 -10.35
N VAL A 195 6.10 3.48 -9.33
CA VAL A 195 6.24 3.85 -7.93
C VAL A 195 7.67 3.57 -7.49
N THR A 196 8.36 4.60 -7.02
CA THR A 196 9.69 4.48 -6.42
C THR A 196 9.54 4.38 -4.90
N LEU A 197 9.98 3.26 -4.34
CA LEU A 197 9.96 2.99 -2.90
C LEU A 197 11.38 3.06 -2.34
N LEU A 198 11.58 3.82 -1.27
CA LEU A 198 12.83 3.95 -0.55
C LEU A 198 12.82 3.10 0.74
N SER A 199 13.82 2.24 0.89
CA SER A 199 14.17 1.62 2.17
C SER A 199 15.30 2.42 2.81
N GLY A 200 14.97 3.22 3.83
CA GLY A 200 15.93 4.10 4.49
C GLY A 200 16.91 3.37 5.41
N ASN A 201 18.16 3.83 5.43
CA ASN A 201 19.16 3.36 6.38
C ASN A 201 18.92 3.97 7.76
N LYS A 202 18.74 3.13 8.80
CA LYS A 202 18.58 3.59 10.19
C LYS A 202 19.79 4.39 10.70
N THR A 203 20.94 4.28 10.04
CA THR A 203 22.19 4.98 10.40
C THR A 203 22.19 6.47 10.05
N HIS A 204 21.22 6.97 9.26
CA HIS A 204 21.11 8.40 8.93
C HIS A 204 20.01 9.14 9.72
N LYS A 205 19.70 8.67 10.94
CA LYS A 205 18.88 9.41 11.92
C LYS A 205 19.73 10.39 12.75
N ILE A 206 20.58 11.21 12.12
CA ILE A 206 21.21 12.38 12.77
C ILE A 206 21.30 13.50 11.74
N CYS A 207 20.93 14.71 12.17
CA CYS A 207 20.82 15.97 11.43
C CYS A 207 19.51 16.20 10.64
N ARG A 208 18.36 16.08 11.31
CA ARG A 208 17.33 17.12 11.15
C ARG A 208 17.61 18.19 12.21
N ASN A 209 18.55 19.09 11.91
CA ASN A 209 18.61 20.36 12.59
C ASN A 209 17.51 21.23 11.99
N PRO A 210 16.58 21.78 12.79
CA PRO A 210 15.73 22.87 12.36
C PRO A 210 16.56 24.16 12.50
N SER A 211 17.23 24.55 11.42
CA SER A 211 17.72 25.92 11.24
C SER A 211 17.23 26.35 9.87
N GLU A 212 16.10 27.05 9.85
CA GLU A 212 16.11 28.48 9.55
C GLU A 212 16.74 28.79 8.19
N ARG A 213 15.86 28.87 7.19
CA ARG A 213 15.87 29.93 6.18
C ARG A 213 14.42 30.08 5.73
N GLU A 214 13.71 30.95 6.44
CA GLU A 214 12.64 31.73 5.82
C GLU A 214 13.27 32.44 4.62
N ASP A 215 12.98 31.96 3.42
CA ASP A 215 13.28 32.72 2.22
C ASP A 215 12.47 34.02 2.30
N THR A 216 13.20 35.10 2.55
CA THR A 216 12.70 36.45 2.46
C THR A 216 12.41 36.72 0.99
N CYS A 217 11.22 36.36 0.52
CA CYS A 217 10.71 36.84 -0.76
C CYS A 217 10.54 38.36 -0.69
N GLN A 218 11.47 39.09 -1.28
CA GLN A 218 11.27 40.51 -1.58
C GLN A 218 10.13 40.67 -2.58
N PRO A 219 9.24 41.66 -2.42
CA PRO A 219 8.13 41.88 -3.33
C PRO A 219 8.64 42.60 -4.60
N GLY A 220 9.04 41.82 -5.60
CA GLY A 220 9.29 42.29 -6.95
C GLY A 220 8.15 41.81 -7.85
N GLU A 221 7.44 42.75 -8.47
CA GLU A 221 6.30 42.55 -9.37
C GLU A 221 6.51 41.41 -10.37
N CYS A 222 5.79 40.31 -10.17
CA CYS A 222 5.52 39.33 -11.21
C CYS A 222 4.01 39.16 -11.32
N VAL A 223 3.51 39.47 -12.52
CA VAL A 223 2.13 39.39 -12.97
C VAL A 223 1.46 38.13 -12.44
N ALA A 224 0.37 38.31 -11.69
CA ALA A 224 -0.42 37.25 -11.09
C ALA A 224 -1.10 36.40 -12.17
N GLU A 225 -0.44 35.33 -12.63
CA GLU A 225 -1.17 34.17 -13.13
C GLU A 225 -1.90 33.55 -11.93
N ASN A 226 -3.22 33.41 -12.05
CA ASN A 226 -4.13 32.95 -11.01
C ASN A 226 -3.71 31.60 -10.39
N VAL A 227 -2.86 31.64 -9.38
CA VAL A 227 -2.61 30.49 -8.52
C VAL A 227 -3.81 30.37 -7.57
N THR A 228 -4.78 29.53 -7.93
CA THR A 228 -5.83 29.13 -6.99
C THR A 228 -5.21 28.25 -5.92
N GLN A 229 -4.80 28.85 -4.82
CA GLN A 229 -4.36 28.14 -3.63
C GLN A 229 -5.57 27.46 -2.98
N VAL A 230 -5.54 26.13 -2.93
CA VAL A 230 -6.59 25.33 -2.26
C VAL A 230 -6.03 24.81 -0.95
N ASP A 231 -6.59 25.27 0.16
CA ASP A 231 -6.22 24.77 1.49
C ASP A 231 -6.89 23.41 1.74
N LEU A 232 -6.07 22.34 1.70
CA LEU A 232 -6.53 20.99 2.00
C LEU A 232 -6.42 20.72 3.51
N LYS A 233 -7.55 20.75 4.22
CA LYS A 233 -7.62 20.32 5.62
C LYS A 233 -7.73 18.79 5.69
N VAL A 234 -6.61 18.12 5.94
CA VAL A 234 -6.58 16.66 6.14
C VAL A 234 -6.73 16.35 7.63
N SER A 235 -7.89 15.82 8.05
CA SER A 235 -8.07 15.35 9.42
C SER A 235 -7.18 14.13 9.68
N ARG A 236 -6.57 14.06 10.87
CA ARG A 236 -5.78 12.91 11.32
C ARG A 236 -6.59 11.60 11.29
N MET A 237 -7.91 11.68 11.43
CA MET A 237 -8.82 10.54 11.33
C MET A 237 -9.13 10.12 9.89
N SER A 238 -9.12 11.05 8.92
CA SER A 238 -9.23 10.74 7.49
C SER A 238 -8.05 9.88 7.03
N GLY A 239 -6.87 10.08 7.64
CA GLY A 239 -5.71 9.20 7.50
C GLY A 239 -5.98 7.79 8.02
N LEU A 240 -6.61 7.61 9.19
CA LEU A 240 -6.93 6.27 9.69
C LEU A 240 -7.96 5.57 8.80
N GLN A 241 -9.07 6.22 8.46
CA GLN A 241 -10.10 5.62 7.60
C GLN A 241 -9.54 5.26 6.22
N SER A 242 -8.74 6.13 5.60
CA SER A 242 -8.07 5.82 4.34
C SER A 242 -6.93 4.80 4.49
N VAL A 243 -6.26 4.67 5.64
CA VAL A 243 -5.28 3.62 5.90
C VAL A 243 -5.94 2.24 5.96
N TRP A 244 -7.09 2.13 6.63
CA TRP A 244 -7.88 0.90 6.70
C TRP A 244 -8.43 0.52 5.32
N PHE A 245 -8.90 1.48 4.53
CA PHE A 245 -9.51 1.21 3.22
C PHE A 245 -8.51 1.13 2.05
N PHE A 246 -7.41 1.91 2.05
CA PHE A 246 -6.64 2.20 0.82
C PHE A 246 -5.10 2.10 0.89
N LEU A 247 -4.41 1.91 2.03
CA LEU A 247 -2.91 1.93 2.05
C LEU A 247 -2.16 0.62 2.37
N LEU A 248 -1.16 0.31 1.55
CA LEU A 248 0.05 -0.42 1.96
C LEU A 248 0.40 -0.01 3.40
N PRO A 249 0.62 -0.93 4.35
CA PRO A 249 0.74 -0.55 5.75
C PRO A 249 1.92 0.42 5.93
N PRO A 250 1.77 1.57 6.60
CA PRO A 250 2.88 2.20 7.27
C PRO A 250 3.13 1.41 8.58
N PRO A 251 4.20 0.60 8.71
CA PRO A 251 4.53 -0.06 9.98
C PRO A 251 5.23 0.93 10.93
N ALA A 252 4.72 2.15 11.05
CA ALA A 252 5.28 3.19 11.91
C ALA A 252 4.26 3.80 12.88
N LEU A 253 2.99 3.37 12.84
CA LEU A 253 1.94 3.91 13.72
C LEU A 253 1.45 2.95 14.80
N TRP A 254 2.03 1.76 14.92
CA TRP A 254 1.62 0.74 15.89
C TRP A 254 2.60 0.50 17.05
N LEU A 255 3.73 1.23 17.11
CA LEU A 255 4.71 1.13 18.20
C LEU A 255 4.81 2.39 19.06
N GLN A 256 3.76 3.21 19.11
CA GLN A 256 3.71 4.39 19.99
C GLN A 256 2.43 4.47 20.82
N ILE A 257 1.80 3.32 21.05
CA ILE A 257 0.73 3.13 22.03
C ILE A 257 1.16 1.94 22.89
N ASP A 258 2.08 2.15 23.84
CA ASP A 258 1.75 1.98 25.27
C ASP A 258 2.92 2.38 26.19
N HIS A 259 2.55 2.72 27.43
CA HIS A 259 3.34 3.01 28.63
C HIS A 259 3.92 4.41 28.83
N ARG A 260 3.09 5.30 29.40
CA ARG A 260 3.38 5.77 30.76
C ARG A 260 2.12 5.76 31.62
N PRO A 261 2.18 5.20 32.84
CA PRO A 261 1.06 5.15 33.77
C PRO A 261 0.84 6.52 34.42
N GLU A 262 -0.40 6.70 34.87
CA GLU A 262 -0.80 7.74 35.81
C GLU A 262 0.15 7.81 37.02
N SER A 263 0.58 9.01 37.36
CA SER A 263 0.86 9.38 38.75
C SER A 263 0.34 10.79 39.00
N LEU A 264 -0.74 10.85 39.79
CA LEU A 264 -1.15 12.03 40.54
C LEU A 264 0.00 12.53 41.43
N ASP A 265 0.12 13.85 41.55
CA ASP A 265 0.35 14.65 42.77
C ASP A 265 0.58 16.12 42.33
N ALA A 266 -0.38 17.02 42.56
CA ALA A 266 -0.56 17.84 43.77
C ALA A 266 0.21 19.18 43.73
N VAL A 267 -0.56 20.27 43.54
CA VAL A 267 -0.59 21.53 44.33
C VAL A 267 0.75 22.13 44.81
N CYS A 268 1.12 23.32 44.28
CA CYS A 268 1.18 24.62 45.00
C CYS A 268 1.97 25.73 44.27
N LEU A 269 1.31 26.88 44.12
CA LEU A 269 1.73 28.30 44.23
C LEU A 269 3.19 28.80 44.06
N HIS A 270 3.20 30.00 43.45
CA HIS A 270 4.06 31.18 43.60
C HIS A 270 5.26 31.41 42.65
N GLY A 271 5.23 32.64 42.10
CA GLY A 271 6.22 33.31 41.28
C GLY A 271 5.54 34.47 40.58
#